data_AF-A0A5B8TR97-F1
#
_entry.id   AF-A0A5B8TR97-F1
#
_cell.length_a   1.000
_cell.length_b   1.000
_cell.length_c   1.000
_cell.angle_alpha   90.00
_cell.angle_beta   90.00
_cell.angle_gamma   90.00
#
_symmetry.space_group_name_H-M   'P 1'
#
loop_
_entity.id
_entity.type
_entity.pdbx_description
1 polymer ?
#
loop_
_entity_poly.entity_id
_entity_poly.type
_entity_poly.pdbx_seq_one_letter_code
_entity_poly.pdbx_strand_id
1 'polypeptide(L)'
;MLLTQQLKHLREQNGYSQTDLAHELGISRQSVSKWERGENFPDINNLLRLSELYNVSLDELVRGSQFLRRPFVVGRKVHWRRLIVDFVLWTVTCLLLTGFGYQPWWLFGGIFLCGIILVIPVDFDDYWIVEKTQIRFVQYDRRSLHKFLQVLGLAHKTISKIPYTMIDNSELLYNKRQRMPFDWYPDNFGLRLYLKDQRQIYLPLKQNFTQYLPQFILSLKKKGIVTSDAQQLQTAIMNKENLYTYMEKRLSDGDVK
;
A
#
# COMPACT_ATOMS: atom_id res chain seq x y z
N MET A 1 11.07 -1.47 -14.24
CA MET A 1 12.09 -0.57 -13.70
C MET A 1 13.42 -1.27 -13.83
N LEU A 2 14.17 -0.90 -14.87
CA LEU A 2 15.54 -1.33 -15.10
C LEU A 2 16.45 -0.35 -14.36
N LEU A 3 17.48 -0.84 -13.67
CA LEU A 3 18.51 -0.06 -12.96
C LEU A 3 18.92 1.24 -13.70
N THR A 4 19.02 1.13 -15.02
CA THR A 4 19.21 2.20 -16.01
C THR A 4 18.36 3.45 -15.78
N GLN A 5 17.04 3.27 -15.65
CA GLN A 5 16.09 4.38 -15.49
C GLN A 5 16.25 5.03 -14.12
N GLN A 6 16.59 4.24 -13.09
CA GLN A 6 16.79 4.74 -11.74
C GLN A 6 18.07 5.57 -11.63
N LEU A 7 19.15 5.13 -12.26
CA LEU A 7 20.40 5.90 -12.31
C LEU A 7 20.19 7.26 -12.96
N LYS A 8 19.50 7.30 -14.10
CA LYS A 8 19.16 8.55 -14.78
C LYS A 8 18.27 9.44 -13.92
N HIS A 9 17.24 8.86 -13.29
CA HIS A 9 16.32 9.58 -12.44
C HIS A 9 17.01 10.22 -11.23
N LEU A 10 17.84 9.46 -10.51
CA LEU A 10 18.60 9.97 -9.36
C LEU A 10 19.61 11.05 -9.78
N ARG A 11 20.27 10.89 -10.93
CA ARG A 11 21.16 11.92 -11.48
C ARG A 11 20.40 13.23 -11.71
N GLU A 12 19.25 13.16 -12.38
CA GLU A 12 18.43 14.33 -12.70
C GLU A 12 17.82 14.98 -11.46
N GLN A 13 17.36 14.18 -10.48
CA GLN A 13 16.84 14.69 -9.21
C GLN A 13 17.88 15.45 -8.38
N ASN A 14 19.15 15.05 -8.46
CA ASN A 14 20.25 15.72 -7.77
C ASN A 14 20.91 16.82 -8.62
N GLY A 15 20.35 17.16 -9.78
CA GLY A 15 20.79 18.28 -10.61
C GLY A 15 22.11 18.06 -11.38
N TYR A 16 22.61 16.82 -11.45
CA TYR A 16 23.86 16.54 -12.15
C TYR A 16 23.64 16.35 -13.66
N SER A 17 24.54 16.89 -14.50
CA SER A 17 24.67 16.41 -15.88
C SER A 17 25.42 15.09 -15.94
N GLN A 18 25.37 14.37 -17.07
CA GLN A 18 26.17 13.15 -17.26
C GLN A 18 27.67 13.43 -17.12
N THR A 19 28.11 14.65 -17.45
CA THR A 19 29.51 15.07 -17.33
C THR A 19 29.87 15.32 -15.88
N ASP A 20 29.00 15.99 -15.13
CA ASP A 20 29.22 16.31 -13.72
C ASP A 20 29.29 15.04 -12.88
N LEU A 21 28.36 14.11 -13.11
CA LEU A 21 28.37 12.82 -12.43
C LEU A 21 29.63 12.00 -12.74
N ALA A 22 30.09 12.05 -13.99
CA ALA A 22 31.32 11.35 -14.38
C ALA A 22 32.55 11.93 -13.69
N HIS A 23 32.61 13.27 -13.58
CA HIS A 23 33.66 13.96 -12.85
C HIS A 23 33.66 13.58 -11.36
N GLU A 24 32.49 13.60 -10.72
CA GLU A 24 32.33 13.27 -9.30
C GLU A 24 32.75 11.83 -8.96
N LEU A 25 32.45 10.89 -9.85
CA LEU A 25 32.79 9.47 -9.66
C LEU A 25 34.23 9.13 -10.13
N GLY A 26 34.92 10.06 -10.80
CA GLY A 26 36.25 9.83 -11.38
C GLY A 26 36.24 8.85 -12.56
N ILE A 27 35.19 8.88 -13.39
CA ILE A 27 34.99 7.99 -14.54
C ILE A 27 34.74 8.78 -15.83
N SER A 28 34.69 8.09 -16.97
CA SER A 28 34.35 8.74 -18.23
C SER A 28 32.85 9.06 -18.35
N ARG A 29 32.50 10.19 -18.99
CA ARG A 29 31.11 10.51 -19.36
C ARG A 29 30.46 9.38 -20.18
N GLN A 30 31.25 8.71 -21.02
CA GLN A 30 30.79 7.55 -21.80
C GLN A 30 30.33 6.40 -20.89
N SER A 31 31.00 6.15 -19.76
CA SER A 31 30.61 5.14 -18.78
C SER A 31 29.23 5.43 -18.22
N VAL A 32 28.99 6.66 -17.74
CA VAL A 32 27.68 7.11 -17.24
C VAL A 32 26.61 6.96 -18.33
N SER A 33 26.92 7.39 -19.55
CA SER A 33 26.00 7.30 -20.69
C SER A 33 25.63 5.84 -21.03
N LYS A 34 26.61 4.93 -21.00
CA LYS A 34 26.39 3.49 -21.20
C LYS A 34 25.54 2.89 -20.09
N TRP A 35 25.74 3.30 -18.84
CA TRP A 35 24.92 2.87 -17.71
C TRP A 35 23.47 3.32 -17.83
N GLU A 36 23.21 4.53 -18.31
CA GLU A 36 21.85 5.07 -18.52
C GLU A 36 21.16 4.54 -19.78
N ARG A 37 21.90 3.97 -20.73
CA ARG A 37 21.36 3.26 -21.89
C ARG A 37 21.26 1.74 -21.70
N GLY A 38 21.86 1.19 -20.65
CA GLY A 38 21.82 -0.24 -20.34
C GLY A 38 22.79 -1.08 -21.17
N GLU A 39 23.79 -0.41 -21.77
CA GLU A 39 24.86 -1.05 -22.55
C GLU A 39 25.92 -1.69 -21.63
N ASN A 40 26.07 -1.17 -20.41
CA ASN A 40 26.93 -1.73 -19.37
C ASN A 40 26.36 -1.39 -17.98
N PHE A 41 26.83 -2.07 -16.93
CA PHE A 41 26.43 -1.81 -15.55
C PHE A 41 27.58 -1.22 -14.73
N PRO A 42 27.29 -0.35 -13.74
CA PRO A 42 28.28 0.05 -12.74
C PRO A 42 28.71 -1.15 -11.91
N ASP A 43 29.99 -1.22 -11.56
CA ASP A 43 30.51 -2.22 -10.63
C ASP A 43 30.09 -1.91 -9.18
N ILE A 44 30.40 -2.82 -8.26
CA ILE A 44 30.03 -2.68 -6.84
C ILE A 44 30.60 -1.39 -6.23
N ASN A 45 31.82 -1.00 -6.60
CA ASN A 45 32.46 0.21 -6.09
C ASN A 45 31.74 1.48 -6.56
N ASN A 46 31.39 1.55 -7.83
CA ASN A 46 30.63 2.67 -8.39
C ASN A 46 29.21 2.71 -7.82
N LEU A 47 28.57 1.55 -7.59
CA LEU A 47 27.28 1.49 -6.91
C LEU A 47 27.36 2.01 -5.47
N LEU A 48 28.41 1.68 -4.72
CA LEU A 48 28.63 2.22 -3.37
C LEU A 48 28.82 3.74 -3.41
N ARG A 49 29.69 4.24 -4.29
CA ARG A 49 29.92 5.68 -4.47
C ARG A 49 28.65 6.43 -4.87
N LEU A 50 27.85 5.87 -5.78
CA LEU A 50 26.55 6.43 -6.16
C LEU A 50 25.57 6.45 -4.98
N SER A 51 25.58 5.40 -4.15
CA SER A 51 24.72 5.32 -2.96
C SER A 51 25.08 6.38 -1.92
N GLU A 52 26.38 6.63 -1.72
CA GLU A 52 26.89 7.68 -0.84
C GLU A 52 26.61 9.08 -1.43
N LEU A 53 26.90 9.28 -2.72
CA LEU A 53 26.70 10.55 -3.42
C LEU A 53 25.25 11.02 -3.39
N TYR A 54 24.31 10.11 -3.61
CA TYR A 54 22.88 10.42 -3.58
C TYR A 54 22.24 10.25 -2.20
N ASN A 55 23.01 9.83 -1.19
CA ASN A 55 22.54 9.54 0.15
C ASN A 55 21.31 8.60 0.17
N VAL A 56 21.39 7.51 -0.59
CA VAL A 56 20.36 6.46 -0.68
C VAL A 56 20.96 5.09 -0.37
N SER A 57 20.14 4.14 0.10
CA SER A 57 20.63 2.76 0.29
C SER A 57 20.94 2.08 -1.05
N LEU A 58 21.88 1.12 -1.08
CA LEU A 58 22.14 0.30 -2.28
C LEU A 58 20.88 -0.38 -2.83
N ASP A 59 19.98 -0.83 -1.94
CA ASP A 59 18.71 -1.42 -2.34
C ASP A 59 17.83 -0.41 -3.10
N GLU A 60 17.78 0.84 -2.64
CA GLU A 60 17.03 1.93 -3.27
C GLU A 60 17.69 2.40 -4.56
N LEU A 61 19.02 2.52 -4.60
CA LEU A 61 19.78 2.82 -5.82
C LEU A 61 19.49 1.79 -6.91
N VAL A 62 19.48 0.51 -6.57
CA VAL A 62 19.36 -0.56 -7.55
C VAL A 62 17.91 -0.85 -7.95
N ARG A 63 16.97 -0.74 -7.02
CA ARG A 63 15.56 -1.14 -7.22
C ARG A 63 14.61 0.03 -7.42
N GLY A 64 15.05 1.25 -7.16
CA GLY A 64 14.28 2.49 -7.31
C GLY A 64 13.03 2.59 -6.44
N SER A 65 12.90 1.71 -5.45
CA SER A 65 11.73 1.60 -4.60
C SER A 65 12.08 0.76 -3.38
N GLN A 66 11.40 1.01 -2.25
CA GLN A 66 11.63 0.22 -1.04
C GLN A 66 11.37 -1.26 -1.29
N PHE A 67 12.21 -2.14 -0.75
CA PHE A 67 12.05 -3.58 -0.93
C PHE A 67 10.76 -4.08 -0.28
N LEU A 68 9.86 -4.66 -1.09
CA LEU A 68 8.66 -5.32 -0.62
C LEU A 68 9.02 -6.65 0.07
N ARG A 69 9.34 -6.59 1.36
CA ARG A 69 9.60 -7.76 2.20
C ARG A 69 8.36 -8.65 2.25
N ARG A 70 8.51 -9.93 1.90
CA ARG A 70 7.42 -10.92 1.93
C ARG A 70 7.57 -11.83 3.15
N PRO A 71 6.48 -12.14 3.88
CA PRO A 71 5.11 -11.73 3.61
C PRO A 71 4.85 -10.25 3.94
N PHE A 72 4.21 -9.51 3.02
CA PHE A 72 3.81 -8.12 3.26
C PHE A 72 2.32 -8.04 3.55
N VAL A 73 1.90 -7.29 4.56
CA VAL A 73 0.50 -7.15 4.95
C VAL A 73 -0.05 -5.81 4.46
N VAL A 74 -1.15 -5.85 3.72
CA VAL A 74 -1.89 -4.65 3.29
C VAL A 74 -3.24 -4.64 3.98
N GLY A 75 -3.48 -3.61 4.80
CA GLY A 75 -4.70 -3.45 5.59
C GLY A 75 -4.41 -3.34 7.09
N ARG A 76 -5.48 -3.29 7.89
CA ARG A 76 -5.40 -3.14 9.34
C ARG A 76 -5.62 -4.50 10.00
N LYS A 77 -4.54 -5.09 10.50
CA LYS A 77 -4.63 -6.25 11.39
C LYS A 77 -4.99 -5.80 12.80
N VAL A 78 -5.54 -6.72 13.58
CA VAL A 78 -5.73 -6.53 15.01
C VAL A 78 -4.36 -6.29 15.67
N HIS A 79 -4.22 -5.12 16.27
CA HIS A 79 -3.03 -4.73 17.04
C HIS A 79 -3.44 -4.52 18.49
N TRP A 80 -2.99 -5.42 19.37
CA TRP A 80 -3.34 -5.39 20.80
C TRP A 80 -3.06 -4.05 21.49
N ARG A 81 -1.97 -3.34 21.12
CA ARG A 81 -1.68 -2.02 21.68
C ARG A 81 -2.78 -0.99 21.41
N ARG A 82 -3.38 -1.00 20.22
CA ARG A 82 -4.50 -0.10 19.89
C ARG A 82 -5.73 -0.48 20.68
N LEU A 83 -6.11 -1.77 20.65
CA LEU A 83 -7.22 -2.29 21.43
C LEU A 83 -7.13 -1.90 22.93
N ILE A 84 -5.94 -1.94 23.52
CA ILE A 84 -5.72 -1.50 24.91
C ILE A 84 -5.98 0.00 25.07
N VAL A 85 -5.46 0.83 24.17
CA VAL A 85 -5.68 2.29 24.20
C VAL A 85 -7.16 2.61 24.01
N ASP A 86 -7.81 2.00 23.03
CA ASP A 86 -9.23 2.20 22.72
C ASP A 86 -10.11 1.72 23.89
N PHE A 87 -9.74 0.61 24.53
CA PHE A 87 -10.39 0.11 25.75
C PHE A 87 -10.25 1.06 26.94
N VAL A 88 -9.04 1.60 27.18
CA VAL A 88 -8.80 2.57 28.26
C VAL A 88 -9.59 3.85 28.01
N LEU A 89 -9.54 4.38 26.78
CA LEU A 89 -10.29 5.56 26.39
C LEU A 89 -11.81 5.34 26.58
N TRP A 90 -12.31 4.19 26.12
CA TRP A 90 -13.72 3.82 26.27
C TRP A 90 -14.13 3.71 27.75
N THR A 91 -13.27 3.13 28.59
CA THR A 91 -13.50 3.03 30.04
C THR A 91 -13.62 4.41 30.67
N VAL A 92 -12.71 5.34 30.34
CA VAL A 92 -12.76 6.73 30.82
C VAL A 92 -14.02 7.44 30.33
N THR A 93 -14.39 7.28 29.05
CA THR A 93 -15.64 7.84 28.51
C THR A 93 -16.87 7.31 29.24
N CYS A 94 -16.94 6.02 29.53
CA CYS A 94 -18.05 5.43 30.29
C CYS A 94 -18.11 5.93 31.74
N LEU A 95 -16.96 6.09 32.41
CA LEU A 95 -16.89 6.63 33.77
C LEU A 95 -17.37 8.08 33.82
N LEU A 96 -16.99 8.90 32.83
CA LEU A 96 -17.45 10.29 32.71
C LEU A 96 -18.96 10.35 32.47
N LEU A 97 -19.50 9.52 31.56
CA LEU A 97 -20.92 9.49 31.25
C LEU A 97 -21.79 9.02 32.43
N THR A 98 -21.26 8.12 33.26
CA THR A 98 -21.99 7.56 34.42
C THR A 98 -21.73 8.29 35.73
N GLY A 99 -20.94 9.36 35.69
CA GLY A 99 -20.63 10.18 36.86
C GLY A 99 -19.80 9.44 37.91
N PHE A 100 -18.86 8.56 37.52
CA PHE A 100 -17.96 7.87 38.45
C PHE A 100 -18.67 7.07 39.57
N GLY A 101 -19.83 6.47 39.26
CA GLY A 101 -20.53 5.58 40.19
C GLY A 101 -21.70 6.20 40.95
N TYR A 102 -22.13 7.42 40.59
CA TYR A 102 -23.43 7.94 41.06
C TYR A 102 -24.63 7.15 40.51
N GLN A 103 -24.46 6.47 39.37
CA GLN A 103 -25.48 5.62 38.76
C GLN A 103 -25.35 4.16 39.19
N PRO A 104 -26.43 3.36 39.10
CA PRO A 104 -26.37 1.93 39.39
C PRO A 104 -25.35 1.20 38.51
N TRP A 105 -24.58 0.30 39.12
CA TRP A 105 -23.48 -0.43 38.47
C TRP A 105 -23.91 -1.24 37.23
N TRP A 106 -25.15 -1.72 37.19
CA TRP A 106 -25.68 -2.46 36.04
C TRP A 106 -25.83 -1.57 34.79
N LEU A 107 -26.12 -0.28 34.97
CA LEU A 107 -26.25 0.67 33.87
C LEU A 107 -24.88 0.96 33.26
N PHE A 108 -23.86 1.16 34.11
CA PHE A 108 -22.47 1.25 33.67
C PHE A 108 -22.05 0.00 32.90
N GLY A 109 -22.29 -1.19 33.46
CA GLY A 109 -21.94 -2.46 32.82
C GLY A 109 -22.59 -2.65 31.46
N GLY A 110 -23.88 -2.31 31.32
CA GLY A 110 -24.61 -2.41 30.05
C GLY A 110 -24.04 -1.49 28.97
N ILE A 111 -23.82 -0.21 29.27
CA ILE A 111 -23.23 0.76 28.33
C ILE A 111 -21.83 0.34 27.94
N PHE A 112 -21.02 -0.05 28.93
CA PHE A 112 -19.64 -0.46 28.72
C PHE A 112 -19.55 -1.66 27.77
N LEU A 113 -20.36 -2.70 28.00
CA LEU A 113 -20.38 -3.91 27.17
C LEU A 113 -20.85 -3.62 25.74
N CYS A 114 -21.92 -2.82 25.58
CA CYS A 114 -22.40 -2.39 24.26
C CYS A 114 -21.30 -1.64 23.49
N GLY A 115 -20.57 -0.76 24.17
CA GLY A 115 -19.47 -0.04 23.55
C GLY A 115 -18.33 -0.92 23.11
N ILE A 116 -17.92 -1.91 23.90
CA ILE A 116 -16.89 -2.89 23.50
C ILE A 116 -17.27 -3.59 22.19
N ILE A 117 -18.54 -4.02 22.09
CA ILE A 117 -19.06 -4.71 20.89
C ILE A 117 -19.07 -3.77 19.66
N LEU A 118 -19.25 -2.46 19.86
CA LEU A 118 -19.27 -1.48 18.78
C LEU A 118 -17.88 -0.97 18.39
N VAL A 119 -17.01 -0.72 19.36
CA VAL A 119 -15.69 -0.09 19.18
C VAL A 119 -14.68 -1.08 18.62
N ILE A 120 -14.57 -2.29 19.20
CA ILE A 120 -13.53 -3.26 18.79
C ILE A 120 -13.60 -3.61 17.29
N PRO A 121 -14.77 -3.87 16.69
CA PRO A 121 -14.86 -4.14 15.25
C PRO A 121 -14.40 -3.00 14.34
N VAL A 122 -14.26 -1.77 14.83
CA VAL A 122 -13.78 -0.62 14.05
C VAL A 122 -12.25 -0.62 13.87
N ASP A 123 -11.51 -1.27 14.78
CA ASP A 123 -10.05 -1.17 14.84
C ASP A 123 -9.31 -1.99 13.77
N PHE A 124 -10.01 -2.88 13.09
CA PHE A 124 -9.45 -3.76 12.07
C PHE A 124 -10.39 -3.90 10.89
N ASP A 125 -9.84 -4.19 9.71
CA ASP A 125 -10.59 -4.37 8.48
C ASP A 125 -10.12 -5.62 7.76
N ASP A 126 -10.80 -5.96 6.68
CA ASP A 126 -10.29 -6.91 5.69
C ASP A 126 -8.87 -6.51 5.29
N TYR A 127 -8.00 -7.51 5.24
CA TYR A 127 -6.61 -7.32 4.86
C TYR A 127 -6.15 -8.47 3.98
N TRP A 128 -5.12 -8.20 3.20
CA TRP A 128 -4.53 -9.21 2.33
C TRP A 128 -3.01 -9.22 2.51
N ILE A 129 -2.41 -10.34 2.14
CA ILE A 129 -0.99 -10.62 2.38
C ILE A 129 -0.36 -11.04 1.06
N VAL A 130 0.71 -10.33 0.69
CA VAL A 130 1.57 -10.67 -0.45
C VAL A 130 2.55 -11.76 0.01
N GLU A 131 2.40 -12.98 -0.50
CA GLU A 131 3.36 -14.06 -0.28
C GLU A 131 4.23 -14.28 -1.54
N LYS A 132 5.14 -15.27 -1.51
CA LYS A 132 6.01 -15.55 -2.65
C LYS A 132 5.26 -16.19 -3.83
N THR A 133 4.27 -17.04 -3.51
CA THR A 133 3.56 -17.91 -4.48
C THR A 133 2.07 -17.60 -4.61
N GLN A 134 1.48 -16.91 -3.64
CA GLN A 134 0.05 -16.63 -3.59
C GLN A 134 -0.24 -15.29 -2.90
N ILE A 135 -1.47 -14.82 -3.05
CA ILE A 135 -2.05 -13.73 -2.28
C ILE A 135 -3.07 -14.34 -1.32
N ARG A 136 -2.92 -14.07 -0.02
CA ARG A 136 -3.87 -14.53 1.00
C ARG A 136 -4.76 -13.38 1.43
N PHE A 137 -6.06 -13.56 1.34
CA PHE A 137 -7.08 -12.63 1.81
C PHE A 137 -7.65 -13.11 3.12
N VAL A 138 -7.87 -12.18 4.04
CA VAL A 138 -8.57 -12.43 5.29
C VAL A 138 -9.74 -11.45 5.32
N GLN A 139 -10.95 -12.01 5.23
CA GLN A 139 -12.20 -11.26 5.21
C GLN A 139 -12.96 -11.53 6.50
N TYR A 140 -13.44 -10.45 7.11
CA TYR A 140 -14.29 -10.49 8.29
C TYR A 140 -15.76 -10.36 7.90
N ASP A 141 -16.65 -10.80 8.79
CA ASP A 141 -18.09 -10.58 8.59
C ASP A 141 -18.40 -9.07 8.63
N ARG A 142 -19.42 -8.65 7.88
CA ARG A 142 -19.92 -7.26 7.87
C ARG A 142 -20.64 -6.90 9.17
N ARG A 143 -21.24 -7.88 9.85
CA ARG A 143 -21.97 -7.69 11.10
C ARG A 143 -21.01 -7.50 12.26
N SER A 144 -21.08 -6.36 12.95
CA SER A 144 -20.18 -5.99 14.05
C SER A 144 -20.08 -7.06 15.13
N LEU A 145 -21.22 -7.65 15.54
CA LEU A 145 -21.24 -8.71 16.55
C LEU A 145 -20.49 -9.97 16.07
N HIS A 146 -20.71 -10.41 14.84
CA HIS A 146 -20.00 -11.58 14.28
C HIS A 146 -18.51 -11.29 14.12
N LYS A 147 -18.16 -10.08 13.66
CA LYS A 147 -16.78 -9.60 13.56
C LYS A 147 -16.09 -9.55 14.93
N PHE A 148 -16.79 -9.16 15.99
CA PHE A 148 -16.31 -9.21 17.36
C PHE A 148 -16.05 -10.67 17.82
N LEU A 149 -17.00 -11.59 17.57
CA LEU A 149 -16.82 -13.02 17.87
C LEU A 149 -15.63 -13.63 17.12
N GLN A 150 -15.36 -13.18 15.90
CA GLN A 150 -14.19 -13.61 15.12
C GLN A 150 -12.86 -13.18 15.75
N VAL A 151 -12.81 -12.05 16.47
CA VAL A 151 -11.61 -11.60 17.21
C VAL A 151 -11.38 -12.44 18.45
N LEU A 152 -12.45 -12.80 19.16
CA LEU A 152 -12.39 -13.66 20.34
C LEU A 152 -12.06 -15.12 20.00
N GLY A 153 -12.02 -15.49 18.71
CA GLY A 153 -11.79 -16.86 18.26
C GLY A 153 -13.04 -17.75 18.36
N LEU A 154 -14.20 -17.18 18.66
CA LEU A 154 -15.49 -17.89 18.77
C LEU A 154 -16.20 -18.05 17.42
N ALA A 155 -15.74 -17.35 16.38
CA ALA A 155 -16.24 -17.48 15.02
C ALA A 155 -15.09 -17.55 14.01
N HIS A 156 -15.34 -18.21 12.87
CA HIS A 156 -14.34 -18.36 11.81
C HIS A 156 -14.32 -17.16 10.88
N LYS A 157 -13.11 -16.74 10.51
CA LYS A 157 -12.86 -15.74 9.46
C LYS A 157 -12.69 -16.43 8.11
N THR A 158 -13.12 -15.77 7.04
CA THR A 158 -12.97 -16.31 5.68
C THR A 158 -11.55 -16.06 5.20
N ILE A 159 -10.80 -17.13 4.93
CA ILE A 159 -9.42 -17.05 4.43
C ILE A 159 -9.40 -17.61 3.01
N SER A 160 -9.22 -16.72 2.04
CA SER A 160 -9.11 -17.08 0.62
C SER A 160 -7.64 -17.02 0.19
N LYS A 161 -7.14 -18.07 -0.46
CA LYS A 161 -5.76 -18.13 -0.98
C LYS A 161 -5.80 -18.18 -2.50
N ILE A 162 -5.09 -17.27 -3.14
CA ILE A 162 -5.12 -17.11 -4.60
C ILE A 162 -3.70 -17.23 -5.12
N PRO A 163 -3.33 -18.39 -5.68
CA PRO A 163 -2.06 -18.57 -6.35
C PRO A 163 -1.90 -17.59 -7.51
N TYR A 164 -0.69 -17.08 -7.72
CA TYR A 164 -0.41 -16.19 -8.86
C TYR A 164 -0.69 -16.88 -10.21
N THR A 165 -0.63 -18.20 -10.27
CA THR A 165 -0.89 -18.99 -11.49
C THR A 165 -2.34 -18.95 -11.98
N MET A 166 -3.28 -18.58 -11.08
CA MET A 166 -4.69 -18.43 -11.40
C MET A 166 -5.06 -17.04 -11.91
N ILE A 167 -4.15 -16.07 -11.77
CA ILE A 167 -4.37 -14.70 -12.22
C ILE A 167 -3.99 -14.64 -13.70
N ASP A 168 -4.88 -14.10 -14.52
CA ASP A 168 -4.66 -13.93 -15.95
C ASP A 168 -4.03 -12.56 -16.22
N ASN A 169 -4.76 -11.50 -15.84
CA ASN A 169 -4.27 -10.13 -15.91
C ASN A 169 -4.71 -9.33 -14.68
N SER A 170 -4.19 -8.11 -14.58
CA SER A 170 -4.48 -7.17 -13.52
C SER A 170 -4.68 -5.77 -14.08
N GLU A 171 -5.46 -4.95 -13.40
CA GLU A 171 -5.77 -3.59 -13.81
C GLU A 171 -5.68 -2.66 -12.59
N LEU A 172 -4.93 -1.58 -12.72
CA LEU A 172 -4.81 -0.56 -11.69
C LEU A 172 -5.93 0.46 -11.88
N LEU A 173 -6.72 0.67 -10.82
CA LEU A 173 -7.93 1.48 -10.87
C LEU A 173 -7.98 2.47 -9.72
N TYR A 174 -8.38 3.70 -10.06
CA TYR A 174 -8.78 4.73 -9.12
C TYR A 174 -10.18 5.22 -9.48
N ASN A 175 -11.13 5.03 -8.56
CA ASN A 175 -12.49 5.50 -8.69
C ASN A 175 -12.81 6.51 -7.56
N LYS A 176 -13.06 7.76 -7.96
CA LYS A 176 -13.54 8.81 -7.06
C LYS A 176 -14.94 8.46 -6.57
N ARG A 177 -15.16 8.59 -5.27
CA ARG A 177 -16.49 8.38 -4.68
C ARG A 177 -17.26 9.69 -4.61
N GLN A 178 -18.57 9.60 -4.81
CA GLN A 178 -19.47 10.69 -4.45
C GLN A 178 -19.52 10.78 -2.91
N ARG A 179 -19.16 11.94 -2.37
CA ARG A 179 -19.10 12.17 -0.92
C ARG A 179 -20.35 12.90 -0.47
N MET A 180 -20.96 12.40 0.61
CA MET A 180 -22.02 13.10 1.33
C MET A 180 -21.38 14.05 2.37
N PRO A 181 -22.11 15.05 2.90
CA PRO A 181 -21.66 15.80 4.06
C PRO A 181 -21.27 14.82 5.19
N PHE A 182 -20.11 15.03 5.82
CA PHE A 182 -19.55 14.16 6.86
C PHE A 182 -19.16 12.73 6.40
N ASP A 183 -18.82 12.51 5.12
CA ASP A 183 -18.19 11.27 4.64
C ASP A 183 -16.65 11.41 4.59
N TRP A 184 -15.96 10.77 5.54
CA TRP A 184 -14.50 10.71 5.61
C TRP A 184 -13.91 9.42 5.02
N TYR A 185 -14.70 8.61 4.32
CA TYR A 185 -14.22 7.36 3.76
C TYR A 185 -13.33 7.62 2.53
N PRO A 186 -12.17 6.95 2.41
CA PRO A 186 -11.27 7.16 1.28
C PRO A 186 -11.88 6.68 -0.04
N ASP A 187 -11.38 7.25 -1.14
CA ASP A 187 -11.70 6.82 -2.50
C ASP A 187 -11.23 5.40 -2.78
N ASN A 188 -11.83 4.77 -3.79
CA ASN A 188 -11.51 3.40 -4.17
C ASN A 188 -10.26 3.38 -5.05
N PHE A 189 -9.10 3.18 -4.42
CA PHE A 189 -7.85 2.93 -5.12
C PHE A 189 -7.40 1.48 -4.91
N GLY A 190 -7.13 0.76 -5.99
CA GLY A 190 -6.90 -0.68 -5.92
C GLY A 190 -6.41 -1.33 -7.20
N LEU A 191 -6.04 -2.61 -7.08
CA LEU A 191 -5.78 -3.50 -8.20
C LEU A 191 -6.98 -4.44 -8.40
N ARG A 192 -7.57 -4.46 -9.58
CA ARG A 192 -8.51 -5.49 -9.98
C ARG A 192 -7.73 -6.64 -10.62
N LEU A 193 -7.90 -7.84 -10.09
CA LEU A 193 -7.35 -9.08 -10.63
C LEU A 193 -8.45 -9.82 -11.37
N TYR A 194 -8.16 -10.24 -12.60
CA TYR A 194 -9.04 -11.15 -13.32
C TYR A 194 -8.43 -12.55 -13.25
N LEU A 195 -9.23 -13.50 -12.81
CA LEU A 195 -8.84 -14.89 -12.67
C LEU A 195 -9.24 -15.67 -13.93
N LYS A 196 -8.52 -16.76 -14.17
CA LYS A 196 -8.78 -17.67 -15.30
C LYS A 196 -10.18 -18.29 -15.29
N ASP A 197 -10.83 -18.31 -14.14
CA ASP A 197 -12.21 -18.80 -13.95
C ASP A 197 -13.27 -17.70 -14.09
N GLN A 198 -12.92 -16.58 -14.75
CA GLN A 198 -13.77 -15.40 -14.96
C GLN A 198 -14.19 -14.64 -13.69
N ARG A 199 -13.70 -15.04 -12.50
CA ARG A 199 -13.90 -14.25 -11.28
C ARG A 199 -13.02 -13.02 -11.28
N GLN A 200 -13.53 -11.95 -10.67
CA GLN A 200 -12.80 -10.70 -10.48
C GLN A 200 -12.62 -10.42 -9.00
N ILE A 201 -11.43 -9.99 -8.61
CA ILE A 201 -11.10 -9.70 -7.22
C ILE A 201 -10.46 -8.34 -7.12
N TYR A 202 -11.03 -7.50 -6.28
CA TYR A 202 -10.52 -6.17 -6.01
C TYR A 202 -9.60 -6.18 -4.78
N LEU A 203 -8.36 -5.74 -4.99
CA LEU A 203 -7.33 -5.55 -3.99
C LEU A 203 -7.25 -4.06 -3.62
N PRO A 204 -7.81 -3.62 -2.49
CA PRO A 204 -7.66 -2.23 -2.06
C PRO A 204 -6.18 -1.95 -1.73
N LEU A 205 -5.64 -0.91 -2.34
CA LEU A 205 -4.29 -0.42 -2.08
C LEU A 205 -4.37 0.70 -1.03
N LYS A 206 -3.90 0.40 0.18
CA LYS A 206 -3.81 1.39 1.26
C LYS A 206 -2.54 2.23 1.07
N GLN A 207 -2.53 3.45 1.62
CA GLN A 207 -1.44 4.43 1.48
C GLN A 207 -0.04 3.85 1.77
N ASN A 208 0.09 3.01 2.80
CA ASN A 208 1.36 2.37 3.18
C ASN A 208 1.89 1.40 2.10
N PHE A 209 1.03 0.88 1.22
CA PHE A 209 1.42 -0.02 0.15
C PHE A 209 1.80 0.71 -1.15
N THR A 210 1.30 1.93 -1.35
CA THR A 210 1.50 2.70 -2.59
C THR A 210 2.97 2.87 -2.95
N GLN A 211 3.85 3.06 -1.96
CA GLN A 211 5.31 3.14 -2.16
C GLN A 211 5.95 1.84 -2.70
N TYR A 212 5.32 0.68 -2.46
CA TYR A 212 5.80 -0.62 -2.93
C TYR A 212 5.13 -1.07 -4.23
N LEU A 213 4.15 -0.30 -4.73
CA LEU A 213 3.35 -0.66 -5.89
C LEU A 213 4.21 -0.94 -7.14
N PRO A 214 5.23 -0.14 -7.49
CA PRO A 214 6.05 -0.43 -8.66
C PRO A 214 6.77 -1.78 -8.58
N GLN A 215 7.28 -2.16 -7.40
CA GLN A 215 7.89 -3.47 -7.20
C GLN A 215 6.87 -4.60 -7.27
N PHE A 216 5.68 -4.37 -6.72
CA PHE A 216 4.63 -5.36 -6.76
C PHE A 216 4.22 -5.66 -8.20
N ILE A 217 3.96 -4.62 -9.00
CA ILE A 217 3.63 -4.73 -10.44
C ILE A 217 4.76 -5.41 -11.21
N LEU A 218 6.02 -5.03 -10.97
CA LEU A 218 7.18 -5.71 -11.58
C LEU A 218 7.22 -7.20 -11.23
N SER A 219 6.85 -7.56 -10.00
CA SER A 219 6.79 -8.95 -9.57
C SER A 219 5.64 -9.74 -10.18
N LEU A 220 4.52 -9.08 -10.50
CA LEU A 220 3.42 -9.67 -11.27
C LEU A 220 3.84 -9.89 -12.72
N LYS A 221 4.47 -8.89 -13.34
CA LYS A 221 5.02 -8.98 -14.71
C LYS A 221 6.03 -10.13 -14.86
N LYS A 222 6.93 -10.31 -13.89
CA LYS A 222 7.88 -11.45 -13.86
C LYS A 222 7.19 -12.81 -13.78
N LYS A 223 5.96 -12.87 -13.28
CA LYS A 223 5.13 -14.08 -13.21
C LYS A 223 4.21 -14.24 -14.43
N GLY A 224 4.37 -13.41 -15.46
CA GLY A 224 3.56 -13.45 -16.67
C GLY A 224 2.23 -12.69 -16.57
N ILE A 225 1.96 -12.00 -15.46
CA ILE A 225 0.71 -11.26 -15.25
C ILE A 225 0.92 -9.84 -15.77
N VAL A 226 0.16 -9.45 -16.79
CA VAL A 226 0.18 -8.08 -17.32
C VAL A 226 -0.67 -7.18 -16.43
N THR A 227 -0.15 -6.01 -16.08
CA THR A 227 -0.90 -4.98 -15.35
C THR A 227 -1.24 -3.84 -16.32
N SER A 228 -2.53 -3.68 -16.61
CA SER A 228 -3.06 -2.52 -17.34
C SER A 228 -3.13 -1.31 -16.41
N ASP A 229 -2.72 -0.15 -16.91
CA ASP A 229 -2.75 1.12 -16.19
C ASP A 229 -3.23 2.23 -17.14
N ALA A 230 -4.49 2.12 -17.57
CA ALA A 230 -5.11 3.05 -18.50
C ALA A 230 -5.13 4.49 -17.95
N GLN A 231 -5.22 4.64 -16.62
CA GLN A 231 -5.25 5.92 -15.93
C GLN A 231 -3.85 6.51 -15.66
N GLN A 232 -2.77 5.82 -16.05
CA GLN A 232 -1.37 6.22 -15.82
C GLN A 232 -1.03 6.52 -14.35
N LEU A 233 -1.67 5.80 -13.43
CA LEU A 233 -1.56 6.02 -12.00
C LEU A 233 -0.16 5.67 -11.46
N GLN A 234 0.55 4.73 -12.09
CA GLN A 234 1.94 4.43 -11.73
C GLN A 234 2.84 5.65 -11.88
N THR A 235 2.67 6.42 -12.96
CA THR A 235 3.45 7.64 -13.22
C THR A 235 3.18 8.69 -12.15
N ALA A 236 1.91 8.94 -11.84
CA ALA A 236 1.53 9.87 -10.77
C ALA A 236 2.14 9.46 -9.41
N ILE A 237 2.13 8.16 -9.09
CA ILE A 237 2.73 7.63 -7.85
C ILE A 237 4.25 7.81 -7.83
N MET A 238 4.94 7.52 -8.93
CA MET A 238 6.39 7.73 -9.04
C MET A 238 6.76 9.19 -8.85
N ASN A 239 5.93 10.11 -9.34
CA ASN A 239 6.11 11.56 -9.18
C ASN A 239 5.68 12.08 -7.78
N LYS A 240 5.22 11.21 -6.87
CA LYS A 240 4.66 11.56 -5.56
C LYS A 240 3.47 12.52 -5.65
N GLU A 241 2.73 12.49 -6.75
CA GLU A 241 1.54 13.32 -6.94
C GLU A 241 0.38 12.80 -6.08
N ASN A 242 -0.48 13.72 -5.63
CA ASN A 242 -1.71 13.34 -4.96
C ASN A 242 -2.67 12.75 -6.01
N LEU A 243 -2.97 11.46 -5.90
CA LEU A 243 -3.86 10.74 -6.82
C LEU A 243 -5.24 11.38 -6.98
N TYR A 244 -5.77 11.98 -5.91
CA TYR A 244 -7.05 12.70 -5.98
C TYR A 244 -6.95 13.89 -6.93
N THR A 245 -5.96 14.76 -6.71
CA THR A 245 -5.73 15.97 -7.51
C THR A 245 -5.37 15.62 -8.95
N TYR A 246 -4.55 14.59 -9.14
CA TYR A 246 -4.18 14.07 -10.46
C TYR A 246 -5.41 13.63 -11.26
N MET A 247 -6.28 12.83 -10.64
CA MET A 247 -7.48 12.33 -11.30
C MET A 247 -8.53 13.43 -11.49
N GLU A 248 -8.64 14.38 -10.58
CA GLU A 248 -9.53 15.54 -10.74
C GLU A 248 -9.15 16.41 -11.94
N LYS A 249 -7.85 16.68 -12.13
CA LYS A 249 -7.34 17.40 -13.29
C LYS A 249 -7.61 16.63 -14.60
N ARG A 250 -7.39 15.31 -14.59
CA ARG A 250 -7.62 14.48 -15.79
C ARG A 250 -9.11 14.38 -16.17
N LEU A 251 -9.99 14.39 -15.17
CA LEU A 251 -11.44 14.45 -15.39
C LEU A 251 -11.89 15.82 -15.92
N SER A 252 -11.30 16.92 -15.46
CA SER A 252 -11.58 18.25 -16.02
C SER A 252 -11.09 18.40 -17.45
N ASP A 253 -9.98 17.74 -17.79
CA ASP A 253 -9.36 17.79 -19.11
C ASP A 253 -10.06 16.87 -20.14
N GLY A 254 -11.06 16.08 -19.72
CA GLY A 254 -11.90 15.25 -20.61
C GLY A 254 -11.30 13.89 -21.03
N ASP A 255 -10.16 13.50 -20.45
CA ASP A 255 -9.35 12.36 -20.88
C ASP A 255 -9.85 10.98 -20.40
N VAL A 256 -10.78 10.92 -19.45
CA VAL A 256 -11.30 9.67 -18.88
C VAL A 256 -12.80 9.81 -18.58
N LYS A 257 -13.63 9.00 -19.25
CA LYS A 257 -15.03 8.75 -18.88
C LYS A 257 -15.18 7.37 -18.26
#